data_AF-A0A4Z0NHD5-F1
#
_entry.id   AF-A0A4Z0NHD5-F1
#
_cell.length_a   1.000
_cell.length_b   1.000
_cell.length_c   1.000
_cell.angle_alpha   90.00
_cell.angle_beta   90.00
_cell.angle_gamma   90.00
#
_symmetry.space_group_name_H-M   'P 1'
#
loop_
_entity.id
_entity.type
_entity.pdbx_description
1 polymer ?
#
loop_
_entity_poly.entity_id
_entity_poly.type
_entity_poly.pdbx_seq_one_letter_code
_entity_poly.pdbx_strand_id
1 'polypeptide(L)'
;MLDDAPHNPAARQTLTAYLAGVGEATGAVVQAARPRERSSGLCRTALGIDDGAARRVLGAIALERRAETPATPLLVADMLARAGCRLPE
;
A
#
# COMPACT_ATOMS: atom_id res chain seq x y z
N MET A 1 8.52 -0.05 14.46
CA MET A 1 7.85 -1.16 13.74
C MET A 1 8.58 -1.55 12.46
N LEU A 2 8.64 -0.67 11.45
CA LEU A 2 9.28 -0.97 10.17
C LEU A 2 10.78 -1.31 10.31
N ASP A 3 11.46 -0.57 11.18
CA ASP A 3 12.89 -0.75 11.46
C ASP A 3 13.15 -1.93 12.41
N ASP A 4 12.20 -2.21 13.31
CA ASP A 4 12.31 -3.27 14.32
C ASP A 4 11.94 -4.67 13.80
N ALA A 5 11.13 -4.75 12.75
CA ALA A 5 10.60 -6.02 12.20
C ALA A 5 11.66 -7.11 11.90
N PRO A 6 12.88 -6.80 11.40
CA PRO A 6 13.90 -7.82 11.17
C PRO A 6 14.42 -8.49 12.46
N HIS A 7 14.28 -7.82 13.61
CA HIS A 7 14.91 -8.24 14.86
C HIS A 7 13.89 -8.54 15.98
N ASN A 8 12.63 -8.15 15.79
CA ASN A 8 11.57 -8.32 16.77
C ASN A 8 10.36 -9.06 16.15
N PRO A 9 10.07 -10.31 16.59
CA PRO A 9 8.96 -11.11 16.08
C PRO A 9 7.59 -10.45 16.22
N ALA A 10 7.33 -9.77 17.35
CA ALA A 10 6.09 -9.04 17.55
C ALA A 10 6.00 -7.87 16.57
N ALA A 11 7.11 -7.14 16.38
CA ALA A 11 7.15 -6.05 15.41
C ALA A 11 6.87 -6.52 13.98
N ARG A 12 7.43 -7.68 13.61
CA ARG A 12 7.18 -8.33 12.33
C ARG A 12 5.71 -8.70 12.16
N GLN A 13 5.09 -9.34 13.16
CA GLN A 13 3.68 -9.73 13.10
C GLN A 13 2.77 -8.52 12.94
N THR A 14 2.99 -7.46 13.73
CA THR A 14 2.21 -6.23 13.61
C THR A 14 2.41 -5.57 12.24
N LEU A 15 3.64 -5.56 11.70
CA LEU A 15 3.89 -5.04 10.36
C LEU A 15 3.16 -5.85 9.30
N THR A 16 3.24 -7.19 9.35
CA THR A 16 2.52 -8.06 8.42
C THR A 16 1.01 -7.82 8.47
N ALA A 17 0.43 -7.71 9.67
CA ALA A 17 -1.00 -7.44 9.83
C ALA A 17 -1.39 -6.06 9.25
N TYR A 18 -0.56 -5.04 9.51
CA TYR A 18 -0.77 -3.71 8.94
C TYR A 18 -0.71 -3.73 7.40
N LEU A 19 0.31 -4.35 6.81
CA LEU A 19 0.46 -4.43 5.34
C LEU A 19 -0.64 -5.27 4.69
N ALA A 20 -1.12 -6.33 5.34
CA ALA A 20 -2.28 -7.08 4.88
C ALA A 20 -3.53 -6.19 4.81
N GLY A 21 -3.81 -5.42 5.86
CA GLY A 21 -4.91 -4.46 5.87
C GLY A 21 -4.78 -3.36 4.80
N VAL A 22 -3.57 -2.87 4.55
CA VAL A 22 -3.30 -1.93 3.43
C VAL A 22 -3.59 -2.58 2.07
N GLY A 23 -3.21 -3.84 1.90
CA GLY A 23 -3.50 -4.61 0.69
C GLY A 23 -4.99 -4.79 0.45
N GLU A 24 -5.74 -5.17 1.49
CA GLU A 24 -7.21 -5.29 1.45
C GLU A 24 -7.87 -3.96 1.12
N ALA A 25 -7.46 -2.87 1.78
CA ALA A 25 -7.97 -1.53 1.51
C ALA A 25 -7.72 -1.11 0.05
N THR A 26 -6.52 -1.39 -0.49
CA THR A 26 -6.20 -1.11 -1.90
C THR A 26 -7.09 -1.92 -2.84
N GLY A 27 -7.32 -3.20 -2.54
CA GLY A 27 -8.25 -4.04 -3.28
C GLY A 27 -9.67 -3.50 -3.27
N ALA A 28 -10.14 -3.00 -2.13
CA ALA A 28 -11.45 -2.37 -2.00
C ALA A 28 -11.57 -1.09 -2.85
N VAL A 29 -10.52 -0.24 -2.88
CA VAL A 29 -10.49 0.95 -3.77
C VAL A 29 -10.59 0.53 -5.24
N VAL A 30 -9.80 -0.44 -5.67
CA VAL A 30 -9.86 -0.94 -7.06
C VAL A 30 -11.24 -1.52 -7.36
N GLN A 31 -11.85 -2.26 -6.44
CA GLN A 31 -13.17 -2.84 -6.64
C GLN A 31 -14.27 -1.78 -6.71
N ALA A 32 -14.19 -0.73 -5.90
CA ALA A 32 -15.12 0.41 -5.94
C ALA A 32 -15.03 1.20 -7.25
N ALA A 33 -13.82 1.26 -7.83
CA ALA A 33 -13.55 1.97 -9.09
C ALA A 33 -13.96 1.21 -10.37
N ARG A 34 -14.37 -0.06 -10.27
CA ARG A 34 -14.72 -0.87 -11.46
C ARG A 34 -16.00 -0.35 -12.11
N PRO A 35 -15.97 0.10 -13.38
CA PRO A 35 -17.19 0.44 -14.10
C PRO A 35 -18.06 -0.81 -14.24
N ARG A 36 -19.38 -0.66 -14.05
CA ARG A 36 -20.35 -1.77 -14.25
C ARG A 36 -20.32 -2.36 -15.67
N GLU A 37 -19.76 -1.63 -16.63
CA GLU A 37 -19.86 -1.91 -18.07
C GLU A 37 -18.52 -2.28 -18.75
N ARG A 38 -17.37 -2.25 -18.05
CA ARG A 38 -16.07 -2.61 -18.64
C ARG A 38 -15.41 -3.76 -17.91
N SER A 39 -15.21 -4.86 -18.63
CA SER A 39 -14.48 -6.06 -18.22
C SER A 39 -12.96 -5.94 -18.31
N SER A 40 -12.43 -4.81 -18.83
CA SER A 40 -10.99 -4.56 -18.87
C SER A 40 -10.43 -4.35 -17.47
N GLY A 41 -9.37 -5.09 -17.11
CA GLY A 41 -8.69 -4.95 -15.83
C GLY A 41 -8.26 -3.50 -15.57
N LEU A 42 -8.68 -2.93 -14.44
CA LEU A 42 -8.32 -1.58 -14.04
C LEU A 42 -6.81 -1.39 -13.87
N CYS A 43 -6.10 -2.47 -13.52
CA CYS A 43 -4.67 -2.49 -13.27
C CYS A 43 -3.98 -3.43 -14.26
N ARG A 44 -2.75 -3.08 -14.67
CA ARG A 44 -1.96 -3.85 -15.63
C ARG A 44 -1.34 -5.10 -14.99
N THR A 45 -1.06 -5.05 -13.70
CA THR A 45 -0.48 -6.16 -12.93
C THR A 45 -1.23 -6.37 -11.62
N ALA A 46 -0.94 -7.47 -10.93
CA ALA A 46 -1.46 -7.72 -9.59
C ALA A 46 -1.01 -6.63 -8.61
N LEU A 47 -1.86 -6.35 -7.62
CA LEU A 47 -1.53 -5.52 -6.47
C LEU A 47 -0.54 -6.27 -5.56
N GLY A 48 0.41 -5.55 -4.98
CA GLY A 48 1.40 -6.14 -4.08
C GLY A 48 2.06 -5.11 -3.17
N ILE A 49 2.24 -5.51 -1.92
CA ILE A 49 2.97 -4.78 -0.89
C ILE A 49 3.76 -5.75 -0.02
N ASP A 50 4.99 -5.37 0.28
CA ASP A 50 5.90 -6.07 1.18
C ASP A 50 6.69 -5.04 2.01
N ASP A 51 7.47 -5.54 2.96
CA ASP A 51 8.28 -4.71 3.86
C ASP A 51 9.25 -3.79 3.09
N GLY A 52 9.80 -4.26 1.96
CA GLY A 52 10.74 -3.50 1.15
C GLY A 52 10.07 -2.34 0.42
N ALA A 53 8.89 -2.58 -0.16
CA ALA A 53 8.05 -1.56 -0.74
C ALA A 53 7.64 -0.51 0.29
N ALA A 54 7.20 -0.93 1.47
CA ALA A 54 6.82 -0.04 2.55
C ALA A 54 8.00 0.83 3.02
N ARG A 55 9.20 0.24 3.17
CA ARG A 55 10.43 0.98 3.53
C ARG A 55 10.80 2.03 2.51
N ARG A 56 10.71 1.71 1.22
CA ARG A 56 11.00 2.65 0.14
C ARG A 56 10.05 3.85 0.16
N VAL A 57 8.75 3.60 0.30
CA VAL A 57 7.72 4.67 0.28
C VAL A 57 7.85 5.56 1.52
N LEU A 58 7.88 4.95 2.71
CA LEU A 58 7.90 5.71 3.97
C LEU A 58 9.27 6.34 4.25
N GLY A 59 10.35 5.73 3.74
CA GLY A 59 11.70 6.27 3.82
C GLY A 59 11.87 7.57 3.05
N ALA A 60 11.12 7.78 1.96
CA ALA A 60 11.15 9.00 1.15
C ALA A 60 10.50 10.21 1.84
N ILE A 61 9.78 10.01 2.95
CA ILE A 61 9.17 11.10 3.72
C ILE A 61 10.23 11.74 4.60
N ALA A 62 10.34 13.07 4.54
CA ALA A 62 11.19 13.86 5.43
C ALA A 62 10.89 13.53 6.90
N LEU A 63 11.93 13.34 7.71
CA LEU A 63 11.82 12.84 9.09
C LEU A 63 10.80 13.63 9.92
N GLU A 64 10.80 14.96 9.78
CA GLU A 64 9.93 15.88 10.52
C GLU A 64 8.45 15.75 10.14
N ARG A 65 8.14 15.24 8.94
CA ARG A 65 6.76 15.04 8.47
C ARG A 65 6.24 13.63 8.70
N ARG A 66 7.08 12.69 9.14
CA ARG A 66 6.69 11.28 9.28
C ARG A 66 5.59 11.06 10.31
N ALA A 67 5.57 11.84 11.39
CA ALA A 67 4.54 11.72 12.43
C ALA A 67 3.17 12.25 11.98
N GLU A 68 3.16 13.24 11.07
CA GLU A 68 1.94 13.92 10.62
C GLU A 68 1.38 13.31 9.33
N THR A 69 2.19 12.55 8.60
CA THR A 69 1.80 11.99 7.31
C THR A 69 1.24 10.58 7.50
N PRO A 70 -0.04 10.32 7.18
CA PRO A 70 -0.62 8.99 7.32
C PRO A 70 0.05 8.02 6.33
N ALA A 71 0.56 6.90 6.84
CA ALA A 71 1.26 5.90 6.02
C ALA A 71 0.32 5.19 5.02
N THR A 72 -0.91 4.87 5.43
CA THR A 72 -1.84 4.05 4.63
C THR A 72 -2.15 4.67 3.26
N PRO A 73 -2.56 5.95 3.14
CA PRO A 73 -2.81 6.57 1.83
C PRO A 73 -1.59 6.56 0.91
N LEU A 74 -0.38 6.73 1.45
CA LEU A 74 0.85 6.69 0.66
C LEU A 74 1.14 5.30 0.09
N LEU A 75 0.97 4.27 0.92
CA LEU A 75 1.17 2.88 0.51
C LEU A 75 0.12 2.45 -0.52
N VAL A 76 -1.15 2.83 -0.33
CA VAL A 76 -2.22 2.60 -1.31
C VAL A 76 -1.89 3.27 -2.64
N ALA A 77 -1.50 4.55 -2.63
CA ALA A 77 -1.13 5.27 -3.85
C ALA A 77 0.04 4.63 -4.59
N ASP A 78 1.09 4.22 -3.87
CA ASP A 78 2.25 3.52 -4.43
C ASP A 78 1.87 2.15 -5.03
N MET A 79 1.02 1.37 -4.35
CA MET A 79 0.51 0.09 -4.88
C MET A 79 -0.26 0.28 -6.19
N LEU A 80 -1.17 1.26 -6.23
CA LEU A 80 -1.96 1.58 -7.42
C LEU A 80 -1.07 2.03 -8.59
N ALA A 81 -0.09 2.90 -8.31
CA ALA A 81 0.87 3.39 -9.29
C ALA A 81 1.72 2.26 -9.87
N ARG A 82 2.29 1.40 -9.01
CA ARG A 82 3.09 0.24 -9.45
C ARG A 82 2.27 -0.77 -10.25
N ALA A 83 1.03 -1.02 -9.84
CA ALA A 83 0.12 -1.91 -10.55
C ALA A 83 -0.42 -1.29 -11.86
N GLY A 84 -0.12 -0.01 -12.10
CA GLY A 84 -0.56 0.71 -13.29
C GLY A 84 -2.07 0.89 -13.35
N CYS A 85 -2.72 0.99 -12.18
CA CYS A 85 -4.15 1.15 -12.08
C CYS A 85 -4.60 2.49 -12.67
N ARG A 86 -5.66 2.48 -13.48
CA ARG A 86 -6.35 3.68 -13.97
C ARG A 86 -7.68 3.79 -13.25
N LEU A 87 -7.69 4.54 -12.15
CA LEU A 87 -8.92 4.85 -11.44
C LEU A 87 -9.65 5.99 -12.19
N PRO A 88 -10.99 5.96 -12.28
CA PRO A 88 -11.76 7.10 -12.73
C PRO A 88 -11.54 8.28 -11.78
N GLU A 89 -11.44 9.49 -12.33
CA GLU A 89 -11.34 10.75 -11.55
C GLU A 89 -12.62 11.06 -10.78
#